data_AF-A0A6B3FAT2-F1
#
_entry.id   AF-A0A6B3FAT2-F1
#
_cell.length_a   1.000
_cell.length_b   1.000
_cell.length_c   1.000
_cell.angle_alpha   90.00
_cell.angle_beta   90.00
_cell.angle_gamma   90.00
#
_symmetry.space_group_name_H-M   'P 1'
#
loop_
_entity.id
_entity.type
_entity.pdbx_description
1 polymer ?
#
loop_
_entity_poly.entity_id
_entity_poly.type
_entity_poly.pdbx_seq_one_letter_code
_entity_poly.pdbx_strand_id
1 'polypeptide(L)'
;RTVTMPAGHPDRVAGVAYGRETVVRRLQEVGCDVYGQDELIVTIPSWRPDLTAPNDLAEEVIRLEGYENLPSTLPKPPAGRGLTERQRFHRRVGRALAGRGYVEALTY
;
A
#
# COMPACT_ATOMS: atom_id res chain seq x y z
N ARG A 1 -24.72 0.37 1.46
CA ARG A 1 -23.80 -0.40 2.34
C ARG A 1 -23.06 0.59 3.22
N THR A 2 -22.62 0.20 4.42
CA THR A 2 -21.87 1.10 5.30
C THR A 2 -20.51 0.50 5.66
N VAL A 3 -19.48 1.34 5.71
CA VAL A 3 -18.14 1.01 6.18
C VAL A 3 -17.76 2.02 7.26
N THR A 4 -17.16 1.57 8.36
CA THR A 4 -16.68 2.43 9.44
C THR A 4 -15.16 2.53 9.42
N MET A 5 -14.62 3.72 9.66
CA MET A 5 -13.17 3.91 9.85
C MET A 5 -12.86 5.12 10.73
N PRO A 6 -11.73 5.14 11.45
CA PRO A 6 -11.24 6.37 12.08
C PRO A 6 -10.99 7.46 11.03
N ALA A 7 -11.31 8.71 11.33
CA ALA A 7 -11.15 9.83 10.40
C ALA A 7 -9.70 10.01 9.91
N GLY A 8 -8.72 9.75 10.78
CA GLY A 8 -7.29 9.78 10.43
C GLY A 8 -6.75 8.47 9.84
N HIS A 9 -7.60 7.54 9.41
CA HIS A 9 -7.14 6.29 8.78
C HIS A 9 -6.39 6.53 7.46
N PRO A 10 -6.90 7.36 6.52
CA PRO A 10 -6.16 7.68 5.29
C PRO A 10 -4.79 8.30 5.58
N ASP A 11 -4.71 9.18 6.57
CA ASP A 11 -3.48 9.85 6.98
C ASP A 11 -2.39 8.86 7.42
N ARG A 12 -2.78 7.85 8.23
CA ARG A 12 -1.86 6.80 8.68
C ARG A 12 -1.41 5.87 7.56
N VAL A 13 -2.30 5.57 6.61
CA VAL A 13 -1.97 4.73 5.45
C VAL A 13 -1.01 5.47 4.52
N ALA A 14 -1.27 6.75 4.26
CA ALA A 14 -0.45 7.61 3.40
C ALA A 14 0.88 8.01 4.05
N GLY A 15 0.93 8.10 5.38
CA GLY A 15 2.04 8.74 6.09
C GLY A 15 2.06 10.27 5.92
N VAL A 16 0.91 10.88 5.64
CA VAL A 16 0.73 12.32 5.43
C VAL A 16 -0.50 12.78 6.23
N ALA A 17 -0.44 13.97 6.84
CA ALA A 17 -1.60 14.54 7.50
C ALA A 17 -2.48 15.30 6.48
N TYR A 18 -3.66 14.75 6.19
CA TYR A 18 -4.68 15.42 5.37
C TYR A 18 -5.71 16.14 6.24
N GLY A 19 -6.01 15.57 7.40
CA GLY A 19 -7.06 16.03 8.31
C GLY A 19 -8.46 15.57 7.91
N ARG A 20 -9.32 15.48 8.93
CA ARG A 20 -10.70 14.99 8.82
C ARG A 20 -11.52 15.69 7.73
N GLU A 21 -11.42 17.02 7.64
CA GLU A 21 -12.21 17.80 6.68
C GLU A 21 -11.91 17.39 5.24
N THR A 22 -10.63 17.18 4.91
CA THR A 22 -10.20 16.69 3.59
C THR A 22 -10.72 15.29 3.33
N VAL A 23 -10.60 14.37 4.30
CA VAL A 23 -11.10 13.00 4.18
C VAL A 23 -12.60 12.97 3.90
N VAL A 24 -13.40 13.70 4.67
CA VAL A 24 -14.86 13.79 4.49
C VAL A 24 -15.20 14.36 3.12
N ARG A 25 -14.56 15.48 2.74
CA ARG A 25 -14.79 16.14 1.45
C ARG A 25 -14.51 15.20 0.28
N ARG A 26 -13.38 14.49 0.28
CA ARG A 26 -13.02 13.55 -0.80
C ARG A 26 -13.97 12.36 -0.90
N LEU A 27 -14.41 11.81 0.23
CA LEU A 27 -15.40 10.73 0.24
C LEU A 27 -16.77 11.18 -0.27
N GLN A 28 -17.16 12.42 0.02
CA GLN A 28 -18.38 13.02 -0.55
C GLN A 28 -18.25 13.28 -2.06
N GLU A 29 -17.08 13.71 -2.54
CA GLU A 29 -16.81 13.89 -3.98
C GLU A 29 -16.98 12.57 -4.78
N VAL A 30 -16.71 11.41 -4.17
CA VAL A 30 -16.93 10.09 -4.79
C VAL A 30 -18.33 9.52 -4.54
N GLY A 31 -19.22 10.31 -3.95
CA GLY A 31 -20.64 10.00 -3.78
C GLY A 31 -21.00 9.26 -2.50
N CYS A 32 -20.13 9.23 -1.49
CA CYS A 32 -20.45 8.65 -0.19
C CYS A 32 -21.13 9.66 0.75
N ASP A 33 -22.10 9.22 1.53
CA ASP A 33 -22.57 9.99 2.68
C ASP A 33 -21.68 9.68 3.89
N VAL A 34 -21.21 10.71 4.59
CA VAL A 34 -20.24 10.56 5.69
C VAL A 34 -20.78 11.21 6.96
N TYR A 35 -20.83 10.44 8.04
CA TYR A 35 -21.29 10.87 9.36
C TYR A 35 -20.24 10.57 10.44
N GLY A 36 -20.38 11.19 11.62
CA GLY A 36 -19.48 11.00 12.76
C GLY A 36 -18.33 12.01 12.80
N GLN A 37 -17.49 11.94 13.86
CA GLN A 37 -16.37 12.85 14.11
C GLN A 37 -15.04 12.08 14.03
N ASP A 38 -14.56 11.51 15.14
CA ASP A 38 -13.32 10.73 15.18
C ASP A 38 -13.47 9.37 14.49
N GLU A 39 -14.65 8.78 14.60
CA GLU A 39 -15.06 7.61 13.84
C GLU A 39 -16.04 8.04 12.76
N LEU A 40 -15.73 7.68 11.52
CA LEU A 40 -16.57 7.92 10.35
C LEU A 40 -17.45 6.72 10.07
N ILE A 41 -18.73 6.99 9.83
CA ILE A 41 -19.69 6.06 9.27
C ILE A 41 -19.94 6.49 7.82
N VAL A 42 -19.50 5.68 6.86
CA VAL A 42 -19.49 6.02 5.44
C VAL A 42 -20.49 5.13 4.71
N THR A 43 -21.55 5.73 4.16
CA THR A 43 -22.53 5.04 3.31
C THR A 43 -22.08 5.08 1.87
N ILE A 44 -21.91 3.89 1.29
CA ILE A 44 -21.37 3.67 -0.05
C ILE A 44 -22.50 3.76 -1.09
N PRO A 45 -22.31 4.52 -2.18
CA PRO A 45 -23.28 4.60 -3.26
C PRO A 45 -23.39 3.28 -4.04
N SER A 46 -24.54 3.03 -4.66
CA SER A 46 -24.85 1.75 -5.30
C SER A 46 -23.94 1.39 -6.47
N TRP A 47 -23.35 2.37 -7.15
CA TRP A 47 -22.45 2.18 -8.28
C TRP A 47 -20.97 1.98 -7.90
N ARG A 48 -20.64 1.99 -6.60
CA ARG A 48 -19.28 1.73 -6.08
C ARG A 48 -19.21 0.42 -5.29
N PRO A 49 -19.45 -0.74 -5.92
CA PRO A 49 -19.40 -2.03 -5.23
C PRO A 49 -17.98 -2.41 -4.76
N ASP A 50 -16.96 -1.73 -5.29
CA ASP A 50 -15.54 -1.84 -4.94
C ASP A 50 -15.21 -1.28 -3.54
N LEU A 51 -16.01 -0.34 -3.02
CA LEU A 51 -15.77 0.25 -1.71
C LEU A 51 -16.35 -0.64 -0.60
N THR A 52 -15.50 -1.52 -0.07
CA THR A 52 -15.91 -2.60 0.82
C THR A 52 -15.28 -2.55 2.21
N ALA A 53 -14.11 -1.93 2.33
CA ALA A 53 -13.30 -1.89 3.53
C ALA A 53 -12.69 -0.49 3.74
N PRO A 54 -12.18 -0.20 4.95
CA PRO A 54 -11.54 1.09 5.26
C PRO A 54 -10.38 1.46 4.31
N ASN A 55 -9.66 0.47 3.79
CA ASN A 55 -8.53 0.73 2.88
C ASN A 55 -8.98 1.17 1.48
N ASP A 56 -10.16 0.73 1.03
CA ASP A 56 -10.72 1.17 -0.25
C ASP A 56 -11.11 2.66 -0.16
N LEU A 57 -11.64 3.08 1.01
CA LEU A 57 -11.93 4.49 1.30
C LEU A 57 -10.65 5.33 1.42
N ALA A 58 -9.61 4.78 2.06
CA ALA A 58 -8.32 5.44 2.13
C ALA A 58 -7.69 5.62 0.75
N GLU A 59 -7.78 4.62 -0.12
CA GLU A 59 -7.31 4.71 -1.51
C GLU A 59 -7.98 5.88 -2.24
N GLU A 60 -9.30 6.04 -2.14
CA GLU A 60 -10.01 7.14 -2.81
C GLU A 60 -9.56 8.51 -2.32
N VAL A 61 -9.35 8.68 -1.02
CA VAL A 61 -8.82 9.93 -0.46
C VAL A 61 -7.42 10.21 -1.02
N ILE A 62 -6.52 9.23 -0.95
CA ILE A 62 -5.12 9.38 -1.37
C ILE A 62 -5.04 9.63 -2.88
N ARG A 63 -5.83 8.89 -3.68
CA ARG A 63 -5.90 9.03 -5.14
C ARG A 63 -6.36 10.43 -5.56
N LEU A 64 -7.29 11.03 -4.82
CA LEU A 64 -7.80 12.39 -5.09
C LEU A 64 -6.92 13.50 -4.52
N GLU A 65 -6.16 13.23 -3.47
CA GLU A 65 -5.11 14.13 -2.98
C GLU A 65 -3.83 14.06 -3.82
N GLY A 66 -3.67 13.01 -4.63
CA GLY A 66 -2.56 12.85 -5.57
C GLY A 66 -1.44 11.98 -5.02
N TYR A 67 -1.11 10.89 -5.73
CA TYR A 67 -0.05 9.97 -5.33
C TYR A 67 1.34 10.61 -5.39
N GLU A 68 1.52 11.61 -6.24
CA GLU A 68 2.74 12.41 -6.36
C GLU A 68 3.08 13.19 -5.08
N ASN A 69 2.09 13.42 -4.21
CA ASN A 69 2.27 14.12 -2.94
C ASN A 69 2.72 13.18 -1.80
N LEU A 70 2.81 11.87 -2.05
CA LEU A 70 3.25 10.91 -1.04
C LEU A 70 4.77 10.99 -0.82
N PRO A 71 5.23 11.03 0.45
CA PRO A 71 6.65 11.08 0.76
C PRO A 71 7.32 9.75 0.44
N SER A 72 8.47 9.79 -0.23
CA SER A 72 9.33 8.62 -0.38
C SER A 72 10.11 8.38 0.91
N THR A 73 9.54 7.58 1.82
CA THR A 73 10.15 7.27 3.13
C THR A 73 10.59 5.81 3.17
N LEU A 74 11.89 5.57 3.34
CA LEU A 74 12.41 4.22 3.53
C LEU A 74 11.97 3.66 4.90
N PRO A 75 11.38 2.46 4.95
CA PRO A 75 11.12 1.81 6.22
C PRO A 75 12.43 1.41 6.91
N LYS A 76 12.40 1.22 8.22
CA LYS A 76 13.53 0.68 9.00
C LYS A 76 13.29 -0.82 9.21
N PRO A 77 13.81 -1.71 8.35
CA PRO A 77 13.65 -3.14 8.55
C PRO A 77 14.48 -3.62 9.75
N PRO A 78 14.07 -4.72 10.41
CA PRO A 78 14.93 -5.38 11.38
C PRO A 78 16.18 -5.95 10.69
N ALA A 79 17.23 -6.22 11.48
CA ALA A 79 18.43 -6.87 10.96
C ALA A 79 18.09 -8.24 10.34
N GLY A 80 18.42 -8.40 9.06
CA GLY A 80 18.24 -9.65 8.34
C GLY A 80 19.29 -10.70 8.71
N ARG A 81 19.02 -11.97 8.37
CA ARG A 81 19.96 -13.09 8.56
C ARG A 81 20.94 -13.29 7.40
N GLY A 82 20.91 -12.41 6.40
CA GLY A 82 21.65 -12.56 5.15
C GLY A 82 21.17 -13.74 4.32
N LEU A 83 22.07 -14.27 3.47
CA LEU A 83 21.77 -15.36 2.55
C LEU A 83 21.84 -16.72 3.25
N THR A 84 20.89 -17.61 2.92
CA THR A 84 20.95 -19.01 3.32
C THR A 84 22.19 -19.69 2.73
N GLU A 85 22.62 -20.78 3.35
CA GLU A 85 23.75 -21.56 2.85
C GLU A 85 23.51 -22.05 1.42
N ARG A 86 22.30 -22.54 1.12
CA ARG A 86 21.90 -22.97 -0.23
C ARG A 86 22.03 -21.83 -1.25
N GLN A 87 21.57 -20.62 -0.92
CA GLN A 87 21.71 -19.45 -1.80
C GLN A 87 23.18 -19.09 -2.04
N ARG A 88 24.02 -19.13 -1.00
CA ARG A 88 25.47 -18.89 -1.12
C ARG A 88 26.13 -19.97 -1.98
N PHE A 89 25.78 -21.23 -1.78
CA PHE A 89 26.31 -22.36 -2.54
C PHE A 89 25.96 -22.25 -4.02
N HIS A 90 24.69 -22.02 -4.36
CA HIS A 90 24.26 -21.89 -5.75
C HIS A 90 25.01 -20.77 -6.49
N ARG A 91 25.17 -19.59 -5.86
CA ARG A 91 25.98 -18.50 -6.43
C ARG A 91 27.46 -18.86 -6.58
N ARG A 92 28.04 -19.62 -5.64
CA ARG A 92 29.43 -20.08 -5.74
C ARG A 92 29.62 -21.03 -6.92
N VAL A 93 28.71 -21.98 -7.10
CA VAL A 93 28.76 -22.94 -8.22
C VAL A 93 28.60 -22.21 -9.55
N GLY A 94 27.63 -21.31 -9.68
CA GLY A 94 27.44 -20.53 -10.90
C GLY A 94 28.69 -19.74 -11.30
N ARG A 95 29.33 -19.04 -10.34
CA ARG A 95 30.61 -18.35 -10.60
C ARG A 95 31.74 -19.30 -10.98
N ALA A 96 31.81 -20.48 -10.37
CA ALA A 96 32.85 -21.46 -10.67
C ALA A 96 32.71 -22.04 -12.09
N LEU A 97 31.47 -22.31 -12.53
CA LEU A 97 31.18 -22.79 -13.88
C LEU A 97 31.42 -21.69 -14.93
N ALA A 98 30.96 -20.46 -14.66
CA ALA A 98 31.24 -19.31 -15.53
C ALA A 98 32.74 -19.05 -15.69
N GLY A 99 33.52 -19.14 -14.60
CA GLY A 99 34.98 -19.05 -14.63
C GLY A 99 35.67 -20.15 -15.45
N ARG A 100 34.95 -21.23 -15.79
CA ARG A 100 35.40 -22.31 -16.67
C ARG A 100 34.80 -22.24 -18.09
N GLY A 101 34.16 -21.13 -18.45
CA GLY A 101 33.61 -20.89 -19.79
C GLY A 101 32.23 -21.49 -20.04
N TYR A 102 31.57 -22.03 -19.01
CA TYR A 102 30.18 -22.46 -19.14
C TYR A 102 29.24 -21.25 -19.11
N VAL A 103 28.20 -21.28 -19.94
CA VAL A 103 27.12 -20.28 -19.96
C VAL A 103 25.87 -20.92 -19.37
N GLU A 104 25.28 -20.28 -18.36
CA GLU A 104 24.04 -20.73 -17.75
C GLU A 104 22.89 -20.63 -18.77
N ALA A 105 22.06 -21.67 -18.84
CA ALA A 105 20.87 -21.72 -19.70
C ALA A 105 19.63 -21.99 -18.83
N LEU A 106 18.57 -21.19 -19.05
CA LEU A 106 17.26 -21.43 -18.44
C LEU A 106 16.47 -22.36 -19.36
N THR A 107 15.99 -23.48 -18.82
CA THR A 107 15.21 -24.47 -19.55
C THR A 107 13.75 -24.44 -19.08
N TYR A 108 12.83 -24.81 -19.98
CA TYR A 108 11.39 -24.92 -19.72
C TYR A 108 11.02 -26.17 -18.91
#